data_AF-A0A3C0PK54-F1
#
_entry.id   AF-A0A3C0PK54-F1
#
_cell.length_a   1.000
_cell.length_b   1.000
_cell.length_c   1.000
_cell.angle_alpha   90.00
_cell.angle_beta   90.00
_cell.angle_gamma   90.00
#
_symmetry.space_group_name_H-M   'P 1'
#
loop_
_entity.id
_entity.type
_entity.pdbx_description
1 polymer ?
#
loop_
_entity_poly.entity_id
_entity_poly.type
_entity_poly.pdbx_seq_one_letter_code
_entity_poly.pdbx_strand_id
1 'polypeptide(L)'
;MANNKVTDADALAFHMEPTPGKFEITATVPMTTQRDLSLAYSPGVAVPCLAIADNPELAYDYTNKGNLVAVISNGTAVLGLGNLGALGSKPVMEGKAVLFKRFADVNSVDIELDTEDPQEFINAVKLMGPTFGGINLEDIKAPECFIIEQALKEVMDIPVFHDDQHGTAVICAAGLINALHLSGKLIQDVKIVLNGAGAAGIACIELLKSMGAKHSNCVVCDTKGVIYQGRTEGMNQWKSGHAITTELRTLDEAMVGADVFLGVSVKGAMTPEMVANMAPNPVIFAMANPDPEITPEEAHEVRPDAIVATGRSDYPNQVNNVLGFPYLFRGALDIHARAINDEMKIACARALAALAREEVPDEVALAYGTKLSFGRDYIIPTPFDPRLIYRIPPAVARAGMDTGVSRRPIVDMVGYELSLKTRMDPTAGILRGINARARSAQARMIFSEGHDERVLRAAVMYQRQGFGQSIVVGRESDV
;
A
#
# COMPACT_ATOMS: atom_id res chain seq x y z
N MET A 1 -20.33 -23.30 -7.47
CA MET A 1 -19.82 -21.93 -7.25
C MET A 1 -20.56 -21.02 -8.21
N ALA A 2 -21.14 -19.92 -7.75
CA ALA A 2 -21.77 -18.95 -8.64
C ALA A 2 -20.69 -18.40 -9.59
N ASN A 3 -20.97 -18.43 -10.89
CA ASN A 3 -20.06 -17.98 -11.93
C ASN A 3 -20.04 -16.44 -11.91
N ASN A 4 -19.31 -15.86 -10.94
CA ASN A 4 -19.11 -14.41 -10.77
C ASN A 4 -18.14 -13.86 -11.83
N LYS A 5 -18.33 -14.22 -13.10
CA LYS A 5 -17.56 -13.61 -14.19
C LYS A 5 -18.05 -12.19 -14.39
N VAL A 6 -17.21 -11.23 -14.03
CA VAL A 6 -17.39 -9.81 -14.38
C VAL A 6 -17.40 -9.72 -15.90
N THR A 7 -18.46 -9.15 -16.48
CA THR A 7 -18.54 -8.89 -17.92
C THR A 7 -18.07 -7.48 -18.25
N ASP A 8 -17.70 -7.23 -19.51
CA ASP A 8 -17.37 -5.88 -19.98
C ASP A 8 -18.53 -4.90 -19.75
N ALA A 9 -19.78 -5.39 -19.91
CA ALA A 9 -20.98 -4.59 -19.66
C ALA A 9 -21.11 -4.21 -18.18
N ASP A 10 -20.84 -5.15 -17.25
CA ASP A 10 -20.84 -4.86 -15.81
C ASP A 10 -19.77 -3.84 -15.45
N ALA A 11 -18.56 -4.00 -16.00
CA ALA A 11 -17.45 -3.08 -15.76
C ALA A 11 -17.75 -1.66 -16.29
N LEU A 12 -18.31 -1.53 -17.49
CA LEU A 12 -18.68 -0.23 -18.07
C LEU A 12 -19.84 0.41 -17.30
N ALA A 13 -20.87 -0.36 -16.94
CA ALA A 13 -22.01 0.13 -16.16
C ALA A 13 -21.54 0.64 -14.79
N PHE A 14 -20.62 -0.07 -14.12
CA PHE A 14 -20.03 0.36 -12.84
C PHE A 14 -19.33 1.72 -12.93
N HIS A 15 -18.78 2.11 -14.08
CA HIS A 15 -18.12 3.41 -14.27
C HIS A 15 -19.06 4.51 -14.77
N MET A 16 -20.29 4.17 -15.17
CA MET A 16 -21.26 5.10 -15.77
C MET A 16 -22.39 5.43 -14.80
N GLU A 17 -22.86 4.46 -14.01
CA GLU A 17 -24.06 4.56 -13.20
C GLU A 17 -23.75 4.62 -11.70
N PRO A 18 -24.52 5.40 -10.91
CA PRO A 18 -25.55 6.36 -11.33
C PRO A 18 -24.96 7.67 -11.88
N THR A 19 -23.66 7.88 -11.74
CA THR A 19 -22.94 9.07 -12.21
C THR A 19 -21.55 8.63 -12.67
N PRO A 20 -21.02 9.16 -13.78
CA PRO A 20 -19.73 8.75 -14.30
C PRO A 20 -18.56 8.99 -13.33
N GLY A 21 -17.60 8.06 -13.34
CA GLY A 21 -16.41 8.09 -12.49
C GLY A 21 -16.62 7.40 -11.14
N LYS A 22 -15.54 7.27 -10.36
CA LYS A 22 -15.56 6.49 -9.11
C LYS A 22 -15.50 7.30 -7.81
N PHE A 23 -15.25 8.60 -7.89
CA PHE A 23 -15.25 9.46 -6.70
C PHE A 23 -15.66 10.89 -7.02
N GLU A 24 -16.07 11.63 -5.98
CA GLU A 24 -16.38 13.05 -6.02
C GLU A 24 -15.68 13.79 -4.87
N ILE A 25 -15.68 15.12 -4.92
CA ILE A 25 -15.12 15.96 -3.84
C ILE A 25 -16.27 16.43 -2.94
N THR A 26 -16.17 16.10 -1.65
CA THR A 26 -17.14 16.55 -0.64
C THR A 26 -16.48 17.51 0.36
N ALA A 27 -17.17 18.59 0.72
CA ALA A 27 -16.72 19.49 1.78
C ALA A 27 -16.70 18.79 3.15
N THR A 28 -15.65 19.01 3.94
CA THR A 28 -15.49 18.42 5.28
C THR A 28 -16.03 19.31 6.40
N VAL A 29 -16.46 20.53 6.06
CA VAL A 29 -16.94 21.55 7.00
C VAL A 29 -18.36 22.01 6.61
N PRO A 30 -19.21 22.41 7.57
CA PRO A 30 -20.56 22.90 7.28
C PRO A 30 -20.51 24.16 6.41
N MET A 31 -21.37 24.24 5.39
CA MET A 31 -21.48 25.41 4.48
C MET A 31 -22.92 25.97 4.45
N THR A 32 -23.62 25.97 5.59
CA THR A 32 -25.06 26.25 5.63
C THR A 32 -25.41 27.67 6.10
N THR A 33 -24.46 28.39 6.72
CA THR A 33 -24.69 29.75 7.23
C THR A 33 -23.76 30.79 6.62
N GLN A 34 -24.12 32.07 6.71
CA GLN A 34 -23.25 33.18 6.32
C GLN A 34 -21.92 33.16 7.10
N ARG A 35 -21.97 32.77 8.38
CA ARG A 35 -20.76 32.63 9.21
C ARG A 35 -19.85 31.54 8.65
N ASP A 36 -20.40 30.39 8.28
CA ASP A 36 -19.62 29.30 7.69
C ASP A 36 -18.92 29.75 6.41
N LEU A 37 -19.66 30.41 5.51
CA LEU A 37 -19.08 30.96 4.27
C LEU A 37 -17.97 31.97 4.55
N SER A 38 -18.15 32.84 5.55
CA SER A 38 -17.14 33.85 5.93
C SER A 38 -15.86 33.26 6.54
N LEU A 39 -15.93 32.03 7.08
CA LEU A 39 -14.79 31.32 7.65
C LEU A 39 -14.09 30.45 6.59
N ALA A 40 -14.87 29.77 5.76
CA ALA A 40 -14.36 28.91 4.70
C ALA A 40 -13.77 29.69 3.53
N TYR A 41 -14.23 30.92 3.33
CA TYR A 41 -13.76 31.81 2.29
C TYR A 41 -13.51 33.22 2.85
N SER A 42 -13.63 34.24 2.02
CA SER A 42 -13.40 35.62 2.41
C SER A 42 -14.42 36.13 3.45
N PRO A 43 -13.97 36.88 4.48
CA PRO A 43 -12.59 37.28 4.74
C PRO A 43 -11.76 36.28 5.57
N GLY A 44 -12.38 35.27 6.20
CA GLY A 44 -11.74 34.41 7.19
C GLY A 44 -10.57 33.58 6.66
N VAL A 45 -10.63 33.11 5.41
CA VAL A 45 -9.58 32.31 4.77
C VAL A 45 -8.23 33.04 4.68
N ALA A 46 -8.21 34.38 4.77
CA ALA A 46 -6.96 35.14 4.78
C ALA A 46 -6.07 34.82 6.01
N VAL A 47 -6.67 34.45 7.15
CA VAL A 47 -5.95 34.16 8.39
C VAL A 47 -5.03 32.93 8.25
N PRO A 48 -5.52 31.73 7.84
CA PRO A 48 -4.62 30.60 7.61
C PRO A 48 -3.64 30.84 6.46
N CYS A 49 -4.00 31.62 5.42
CA CYS A 49 -3.06 31.96 4.35
C CYS A 49 -1.84 32.75 4.86
N LEU A 50 -2.06 33.78 5.70
CA LEU A 50 -0.97 34.56 6.29
C LEU A 50 -0.16 33.71 7.27
N ALA A 51 -0.81 32.88 8.08
CA ALA A 51 -0.10 31.97 8.99
C ALA A 51 0.81 30.98 8.24
N ILE A 52 0.37 30.44 7.11
CA ILE A 52 1.18 29.55 6.26
C ILE A 52 2.31 30.32 5.55
N ALA A 53 2.06 31.56 5.14
CA ALA A 53 3.11 32.41 4.55
C ALA A 53 4.24 32.70 5.55
N ASP A 54 3.90 32.89 6.83
CA ASP A 54 4.87 33.09 7.91
C ASP A 54 5.55 31.79 8.35
N ASN A 55 4.83 30.66 8.34
CA ASN A 55 5.35 29.33 8.67
C ASN A 55 4.77 28.24 7.74
N PRO A 56 5.48 27.85 6.67
CA PRO A 56 4.98 26.90 5.68
C PRO A 56 4.57 25.52 6.22
N GLU A 57 5.12 25.07 7.35
CA GLU A 57 4.75 23.79 7.97
C GLU A 57 3.28 23.77 8.44
N LEU A 58 2.69 24.93 8.74
CA LEU A 58 1.28 25.05 9.12
C LEU A 58 0.33 24.66 7.99
N ALA A 59 0.82 24.48 6.75
CA ALA A 59 0.04 23.90 5.67
C ALA A 59 -0.46 22.49 6.04
N TYR A 60 0.27 21.72 6.84
CA TYR A 60 -0.16 20.40 7.30
C TYR A 60 -1.27 20.46 8.36
N ASP A 61 -1.41 21.58 9.10
CA ASP A 61 -2.40 21.74 10.15
C ASP A 61 -3.69 22.44 9.66
N TYR A 62 -3.56 23.39 8.73
CA TYR A 62 -4.69 24.21 8.25
C TYR A 62 -5.22 23.83 6.87
N THR A 63 -4.62 22.83 6.22
CA THR A 63 -5.09 22.32 4.92
C THR A 63 -5.18 20.80 4.94
N ASN A 64 -5.67 20.21 3.85
CA ASN A 64 -5.69 18.76 3.68
C ASN A 64 -4.33 18.17 3.24
N LYS A 65 -3.26 18.97 3.04
CA LYS A 65 -1.93 18.54 2.57
C LYS A 65 -1.42 17.30 3.31
N GLY A 66 -1.53 17.27 4.64
CA GLY A 66 -1.05 16.14 5.47
C GLY A 66 -1.78 14.81 5.25
N ASN A 67 -2.89 14.81 4.52
CA ASN A 67 -3.65 13.60 4.20
C ASN A 67 -3.97 13.47 2.70
N LEU A 68 -3.33 14.25 1.84
CA LEU A 68 -3.62 14.29 0.40
C LEU A 68 -2.46 13.70 -0.41
N VAL A 69 -2.75 12.69 -1.23
CA VAL A 69 -1.80 12.06 -2.16
C VAL A 69 -2.23 12.34 -3.59
N ALA A 70 -1.26 12.57 -4.48
CA ALA A 70 -1.50 12.56 -5.92
C ALA A 70 -1.15 11.19 -6.49
N VAL A 71 -2.08 10.56 -7.20
CA VAL A 71 -1.82 9.40 -8.06
C VAL A 71 -1.53 9.94 -9.45
N ILE A 72 -0.28 9.86 -9.90
CA ILE A 72 0.16 10.51 -11.14
C ILE A 72 0.62 9.46 -12.15
N SER A 73 0.08 9.55 -13.36
CA SER A 73 0.46 8.70 -14.50
C SER A 73 0.47 9.48 -15.81
N ASN A 74 1.19 8.98 -16.81
CA ASN A 74 1.02 9.37 -18.21
C ASN A 74 0.39 8.26 -19.07
N GLY A 75 0.00 7.14 -18.45
CA GLY A 75 -0.68 6.04 -19.10
C GLY A 75 0.17 5.25 -20.10
N THR A 76 1.49 5.28 -19.96
CA THR A 76 2.41 4.62 -20.89
C THR A 76 2.59 3.12 -20.63
N ALA A 77 2.18 2.63 -19.45
CA ALA A 77 2.25 1.21 -19.09
C ALA A 77 1.04 0.77 -18.24
N VAL A 78 -0.17 1.01 -18.74
CA VAL A 78 -1.41 0.70 -18.01
C VAL A 78 -1.63 -0.79 -17.89
N LEU A 79 -1.48 -1.34 -16.68
CA LEU A 79 -1.66 -2.78 -16.40
C LEU A 79 -0.82 -3.65 -17.38
N GLY A 80 -1.43 -4.67 -17.98
CA GLY A 80 -0.86 -5.45 -19.09
C GLY A 80 -1.25 -4.95 -20.48
N LEU A 81 -1.88 -3.77 -20.58
CA LEU A 81 -2.43 -3.22 -21.83
C LEU A 81 -1.45 -2.31 -22.58
N GLY A 82 -0.37 -1.88 -21.92
CA GLY A 82 0.66 -1.04 -22.52
C GLY A 82 0.27 0.44 -22.53
N ASN A 83 0.71 1.16 -23.57
CA ASN A 83 0.48 2.60 -23.69
C ASN A 83 -0.94 2.89 -24.17
N LEU A 84 -1.80 3.37 -23.27
CA LEU A 84 -3.16 3.84 -23.56
C LEU A 84 -3.28 5.36 -23.54
N GLY A 85 -2.17 6.06 -23.29
CA GLY A 85 -2.13 7.50 -23.07
C GLY A 85 -2.80 7.93 -21.77
N ALA A 86 -2.66 9.21 -21.45
CA ALA A 86 -3.08 9.78 -20.17
C ALA A 86 -4.58 9.51 -19.90
N LEU A 87 -5.46 9.84 -20.84
CA LEU A 87 -6.91 9.63 -20.69
C LEU A 87 -7.31 8.16 -20.57
N GLY A 88 -6.65 7.27 -21.30
CA GLY A 88 -6.92 5.84 -21.24
C GLY A 88 -6.58 5.22 -19.88
N SER A 89 -5.63 5.82 -19.15
CA SER A 89 -5.22 5.39 -17.81
C SER A 89 -6.17 5.87 -16.69
N LYS A 90 -6.95 6.91 -16.94
CA LYS A 90 -7.76 7.60 -15.92
C LYS A 90 -8.62 6.66 -15.07
N PRO A 91 -9.35 5.67 -15.64
CA PRO A 91 -10.09 4.73 -14.81
C PRO A 91 -9.19 3.99 -13.82
N VAL A 92 -7.99 3.56 -14.20
CA VAL A 92 -7.10 2.86 -13.24
C VAL A 92 -6.68 3.82 -12.11
N MET A 93 -6.36 5.07 -12.43
CA MET A 93 -5.94 6.09 -11.46
C MET A 93 -7.05 6.48 -10.49
N GLU A 94 -8.28 6.70 -10.97
CA GLU A 94 -9.45 6.89 -10.10
C GLU A 94 -9.64 5.71 -9.14
N GLY A 95 -9.41 4.49 -9.65
CA GLY A 95 -9.48 3.27 -8.84
C GLY A 95 -8.48 3.31 -7.69
N LYS A 96 -7.22 3.64 -7.97
CA LYS A 96 -6.17 3.81 -6.94
C LYS A 96 -6.56 4.87 -5.90
N ALA A 97 -7.12 6.00 -6.33
CA ALA A 97 -7.57 7.04 -5.42
C ALA A 97 -8.67 6.55 -4.45
N VAL A 98 -9.64 5.79 -4.95
CA VAL A 98 -10.68 5.17 -4.11
C VAL A 98 -10.09 4.14 -3.14
N LEU A 99 -9.11 3.35 -3.57
CA LEU A 99 -8.46 2.35 -2.72
C LEU A 99 -7.68 3.01 -1.57
N PHE A 100 -6.95 4.11 -1.82
CA PHE A 100 -6.33 4.93 -0.77
C PHE A 100 -7.34 5.35 0.29
N LYS A 101 -8.50 5.86 -0.14
CA LYS A 101 -9.55 6.31 0.75
C LYS A 101 -10.17 5.17 1.53
N ARG A 102 -10.52 4.08 0.84
CA ARG A 102 -11.25 2.93 1.41
C ARG A 102 -10.42 2.15 2.43
N PHE A 103 -9.13 1.94 2.17
CA PHE A 103 -8.30 1.08 2.99
C PHE A 103 -7.48 1.83 4.05
N ALA A 104 -7.18 3.11 3.83
CA ALA A 104 -6.28 3.86 4.69
C ALA A 104 -6.79 5.25 5.13
N ASP A 105 -8.01 5.64 4.74
CA ASP A 105 -8.55 6.99 4.96
C ASP A 105 -7.57 8.09 4.49
N VAL A 106 -6.85 7.81 3.39
CA VAL A 106 -5.97 8.76 2.71
C VAL A 106 -6.79 9.42 1.61
N ASN A 107 -6.84 10.75 1.60
CA ASN A 107 -7.46 11.46 0.48
C ASN A 107 -6.51 11.39 -0.70
N SER A 108 -7.04 11.07 -1.88
CA SER A 108 -6.22 10.92 -3.08
C SER A 108 -6.95 11.51 -4.26
N VAL A 109 -6.19 12.07 -5.19
CA VAL A 109 -6.68 12.55 -6.49
C VAL A 109 -5.78 12.00 -7.58
N ASP A 110 -6.39 11.64 -8.70
CA ASP A 110 -5.71 11.21 -9.90
C ASP A 110 -5.30 12.40 -10.78
N ILE A 111 -4.11 12.31 -11.38
CA ILE A 111 -3.54 13.33 -12.26
C ILE A 111 -2.89 12.66 -13.47
N GLU A 112 -3.55 12.78 -14.62
CA GLU A 112 -3.08 12.27 -15.89
C GLU A 112 -2.26 13.34 -16.63
N LEU A 113 -0.97 13.10 -16.83
CA LEU A 113 -0.08 14.01 -17.57
C LEU A 113 0.07 13.53 -19.02
N ASP A 114 -0.40 14.35 -19.97
CA ASP A 114 -0.31 14.06 -21.41
C ASP A 114 1.07 14.41 -21.98
N THR A 115 2.10 13.72 -21.47
CA THR A 115 3.48 13.83 -21.97
C THR A 115 4.23 12.51 -21.83
N GLU A 116 5.02 12.18 -22.85
CA GLU A 116 5.99 11.08 -22.80
C GLU A 116 7.42 11.57 -22.49
N ASP A 117 7.66 12.89 -22.41
CA ASP A 117 8.96 13.44 -22.03
C ASP A 117 9.15 13.34 -20.51
N PRO A 118 10.14 12.57 -20.02
CA PRO A 118 10.41 12.46 -18.59
C PRO A 118 10.69 13.80 -17.93
N GLN A 119 11.33 14.75 -18.61
CA GLN A 119 11.68 16.04 -18.03
C GLN A 119 10.46 16.94 -17.86
N GLU A 120 9.55 16.95 -18.83
CA GLU A 120 8.26 17.64 -18.70
C GLU A 120 7.43 17.04 -17.56
N PHE A 121 7.40 15.70 -17.46
CA PHE A 121 6.73 15.00 -16.37
C PHE A 121 7.30 15.39 -15.00
N ILE A 122 8.63 15.31 -14.84
CA ILE A 122 9.33 15.68 -13.59
C ILE A 122 9.01 17.14 -13.22
N ASN A 123 9.06 18.05 -14.19
CA ASN A 123 8.78 19.47 -13.96
C ASN A 123 7.33 19.71 -13.52
N ALA A 124 6.37 19.05 -14.17
CA ALA A 124 4.96 19.16 -13.81
C ALA A 124 4.72 18.68 -12.36
N VAL A 125 5.22 17.49 -12.01
CA VAL A 125 5.06 16.93 -10.65
C VAL A 125 5.74 17.78 -9.59
N LYS A 126 6.97 18.25 -9.86
CA LYS A 126 7.72 19.11 -8.94
C LYS A 126 6.96 20.40 -8.62
N LEU A 127 6.37 21.05 -9.63
CA LEU A 127 5.61 22.30 -9.45
C LEU A 127 4.36 22.12 -8.57
N MET A 128 3.78 20.92 -8.56
CA MET A 128 2.60 20.59 -7.74
C MET A 128 2.94 20.16 -6.30
N GLY A 129 4.22 19.98 -5.96
CA GLY A 129 4.66 19.52 -4.64
C GLY A 129 4.05 20.25 -3.43
N PRO A 130 3.82 21.58 -3.46
CA PRO A 130 3.15 22.28 -2.36
C PRO A 130 1.75 21.77 -2.02
N THR A 131 0.99 21.22 -2.97
CA THR A 131 -0.39 20.74 -2.76
C THR A 131 -0.45 19.43 -1.96
N PHE A 132 0.50 18.52 -2.20
CA PHE A 132 0.39 17.12 -1.78
C PHE A 132 1.25 16.80 -0.56
N GLY A 133 0.80 15.86 0.27
CA GLY A 133 1.58 15.25 1.34
C GLY A 133 2.44 14.07 0.86
N GLY A 134 2.14 13.55 -0.34
CA GLY A 134 2.92 12.51 -1.01
C GLY A 134 2.50 12.31 -2.46
N ILE A 135 3.38 11.69 -3.25
CA ILE A 135 3.18 11.39 -4.68
C ILE A 135 3.27 9.88 -4.88
N ASN A 136 2.22 9.31 -5.46
CA ASN A 136 2.18 7.93 -5.92
C ASN A 136 2.29 7.91 -7.46
N LEU A 137 3.42 7.45 -7.99
CA LEU A 137 3.63 7.25 -9.43
C LEU A 137 3.07 5.90 -9.86
N GLU A 138 2.39 5.86 -10.99
CA GLU A 138 1.65 4.68 -11.45
C GLU A 138 1.70 4.52 -12.98
N ASP A 139 1.77 3.28 -13.47
CA ASP A 139 1.60 2.92 -14.89
C ASP A 139 2.52 3.72 -15.85
N ILE A 140 3.78 3.92 -15.45
CA ILE A 140 4.82 4.60 -16.25
C ILE A 140 5.79 3.57 -16.82
N LYS A 141 6.03 3.60 -18.13
CA LYS A 141 6.93 2.65 -18.80
C LYS A 141 8.37 2.75 -18.31
N ALA A 142 9.08 1.63 -18.33
CA ALA A 142 10.52 1.59 -18.14
C ALA A 142 11.26 1.85 -19.47
N PRO A 143 12.44 2.52 -19.45
CA PRO A 143 13.20 2.95 -18.27
C PRO A 143 12.82 4.32 -17.69
N GLU A 144 11.90 5.06 -18.30
CA GLU A 144 11.53 6.43 -17.92
C GLU A 144 11.06 6.52 -16.47
N CYS A 145 10.29 5.53 -16.00
CA CYS A 145 9.83 5.46 -14.62
C CYS A 145 10.96 5.51 -13.58
N PHE A 146 12.14 4.94 -13.87
CA PHE A 146 13.29 5.01 -12.97
C PHE A 146 13.89 6.41 -12.92
N ILE A 147 14.00 7.07 -14.08
CA ILE A 147 14.54 8.44 -14.20
C ILE A 147 13.62 9.41 -13.46
N ILE A 148 12.32 9.30 -13.70
CA ILE A 148 11.29 10.14 -13.08
C ILE A 148 11.29 9.96 -11.57
N GLU A 149 11.22 8.71 -11.08
CA GLU A 149 11.16 8.47 -9.64
C GLU A 149 12.43 8.96 -8.94
N GLN A 150 13.61 8.65 -9.49
CA GLN A 150 14.88 9.08 -8.89
C GLN A 150 14.97 10.61 -8.83
N ALA A 151 14.70 11.30 -9.94
CA ALA A 151 14.78 12.76 -9.99
C ALA A 151 13.78 13.41 -9.01
N LEU A 152 12.55 12.89 -8.91
CA LEU A 152 11.54 13.41 -8.00
C LEU A 152 11.92 13.18 -6.52
N LYS A 153 12.46 12.01 -6.16
CA LYS A 153 12.98 11.74 -4.81
C LYS A 153 14.13 12.68 -4.42
N GLU A 154 14.95 13.12 -5.37
CA GLU A 154 16.07 14.02 -5.12
C GLU A 154 15.61 15.49 -4.93
N VAL A 155 14.57 15.93 -5.64
CA VAL A 155 14.17 17.36 -5.66
C VAL A 155 12.96 17.70 -4.81
N MET A 156 12.15 16.73 -4.40
CA MET A 156 10.94 16.95 -3.61
C MET A 156 11.18 16.70 -2.12
N ASP A 157 10.47 17.46 -1.28
CA ASP A 157 10.50 17.32 0.19
C ASP A 157 9.29 16.52 0.74
N ILE A 158 8.67 15.70 -0.11
CA ILE A 158 7.55 14.83 0.25
C ILE A 158 7.80 13.43 -0.32
N PRO A 159 7.23 12.37 0.28
CA PRO A 159 7.43 11.00 -0.18
C PRO A 159 6.94 10.83 -1.62
N VAL A 160 7.84 10.33 -2.47
CA VAL A 160 7.56 9.89 -3.83
C VAL A 160 7.73 8.37 -3.88
N PHE A 161 6.72 7.66 -4.35
CA PHE A 161 6.68 6.21 -4.37
C PHE A 161 6.07 5.74 -5.68
N HIS A 162 6.76 4.87 -6.41
CA HIS A 162 6.20 4.19 -7.57
C HIS A 162 5.61 2.84 -7.18
N ASP A 163 4.28 2.65 -7.31
CA ASP A 163 3.60 1.46 -6.80
C ASP A 163 3.94 0.19 -7.59
N ASP A 164 3.97 0.26 -8.92
CA ASP A 164 4.33 -0.91 -9.75
C ASP A 164 5.73 -1.47 -9.44
N GLN A 165 6.63 -0.59 -8.99
CA GLN A 165 7.98 -0.97 -8.56
C GLN A 165 7.95 -1.48 -7.11
N HIS A 166 7.76 -0.56 -6.18
CA HIS A 166 8.01 -0.81 -4.76
C HIS A 166 6.84 -1.49 -4.07
N GLY A 167 5.61 -1.30 -4.54
CA GLY A 167 4.42 -2.01 -4.06
C GLY A 167 4.56 -3.51 -4.30
N THR A 168 4.87 -3.90 -5.53
CA THR A 168 5.13 -5.30 -5.90
C THR A 168 6.28 -5.89 -5.06
N ALA A 169 7.38 -5.14 -4.92
CA ALA A 169 8.55 -5.56 -4.14
C ALA A 169 8.22 -5.85 -2.68
N VAL A 170 7.44 -4.99 -2.03
CA VAL A 170 7.07 -5.14 -0.62
C VAL A 170 6.21 -6.39 -0.38
N ILE A 171 5.24 -6.65 -1.26
CA ILE A 171 4.36 -7.83 -1.11
C ILE A 171 5.11 -9.12 -1.44
N CYS A 172 5.94 -9.10 -2.49
CA CYS A 172 6.85 -10.20 -2.82
C CYS A 172 7.77 -10.53 -1.64
N ALA A 173 8.40 -9.52 -1.03
CA ALA A 173 9.24 -9.68 0.14
C ALA A 173 8.47 -10.25 1.35
N ALA A 174 7.25 -9.78 1.62
CA ALA A 174 6.39 -10.31 2.68
C ALA A 174 6.09 -11.80 2.48
N GLY A 175 5.67 -12.16 1.27
CA GLY A 175 5.42 -13.56 0.90
C GLY A 175 6.68 -14.41 1.04
N LEU A 176 7.83 -13.91 0.58
CA LEU A 176 9.08 -14.66 0.63
C LEU A 176 9.56 -14.88 2.07
N ILE A 177 9.44 -13.89 2.96
CA ILE A 177 9.73 -14.04 4.40
C ILE A 177 8.96 -15.24 4.97
N ASN A 178 7.69 -15.38 4.61
CA ASN A 178 6.83 -16.46 5.10
C ASN A 178 7.10 -17.80 4.43
N ALA A 179 7.36 -17.81 3.13
CA ALA A 179 7.70 -19.03 2.40
C ALA A 179 9.05 -19.62 2.86
N LEU A 180 10.05 -18.77 3.11
CA LEU A 180 11.34 -19.18 3.68
C LEU A 180 11.18 -19.68 5.12
N HIS A 181 10.30 -19.03 5.90
CA HIS A 181 9.98 -19.50 7.26
C HIS A 181 9.37 -20.90 7.26
N LEU A 182 8.42 -21.19 6.36
CA LEU A 182 7.80 -22.52 6.23
C LEU A 182 8.79 -23.60 5.76
N SER A 183 9.75 -23.23 4.92
CA SER A 183 10.76 -24.16 4.38
C SER A 183 12.03 -24.25 5.23
N GLY A 184 12.15 -23.47 6.30
CA GLY A 184 13.33 -23.44 7.17
C GLY A 184 14.59 -22.87 6.49
N LYS A 185 14.42 -22.07 5.42
CA LYS A 185 15.52 -21.50 4.63
C LYS A 185 15.85 -20.08 5.07
N LEU A 186 17.09 -19.65 4.86
CA LEU A 186 17.55 -18.28 5.11
C LEU A 186 17.75 -17.54 3.78
N ILE A 187 17.33 -16.27 3.71
CA ILE A 187 17.39 -15.47 2.47
C ILE A 187 18.82 -15.35 1.89
N GLN A 188 19.83 -15.38 2.75
CA GLN A 188 21.24 -15.30 2.36
C GLN A 188 21.78 -16.59 1.72
N ASP A 189 21.07 -17.71 1.85
CA ASP A 189 21.52 -19.03 1.42
C ASP A 189 20.71 -19.57 0.22
N VAL A 190 19.60 -18.93 -0.14
CA VAL A 190 18.77 -19.34 -1.27
C VAL A 190 19.27 -18.81 -2.61
N LYS A 191 19.06 -19.59 -3.67
CA LYS A 191 19.25 -19.16 -5.07
C LYS A 191 17.94 -18.56 -5.60
N ILE A 192 17.98 -17.28 -5.98
CA ILE A 192 16.83 -16.52 -6.46
C ILE A 192 17.00 -16.27 -7.96
N VAL A 193 16.01 -16.69 -8.75
CA VAL A 193 15.94 -16.42 -10.19
C VAL A 193 14.82 -15.41 -10.42
N LEU A 194 15.18 -14.25 -10.98
CA LEU A 194 14.23 -13.24 -11.44
C LEU A 194 14.09 -13.36 -12.96
N ASN A 195 12.86 -13.50 -13.45
CA ASN A 195 12.55 -13.41 -14.88
C ASN A 195 11.69 -12.16 -15.15
N GLY A 196 12.30 -11.18 -15.81
CA GLY A 196 11.71 -9.86 -16.05
C GLY A 196 12.54 -8.74 -15.42
N ALA A 197 13.51 -8.21 -16.17
CA ALA A 197 14.37 -7.10 -15.73
C ALA A 197 13.72 -5.71 -15.98
N GLY A 198 12.42 -5.60 -15.72
CA GLY A 198 11.65 -4.34 -15.76
C GLY A 198 11.56 -3.69 -14.37
N ALA A 199 10.71 -2.66 -14.26
CA ALA A 199 10.56 -1.84 -13.06
C ALA A 199 10.26 -2.66 -11.79
N ALA A 200 9.21 -3.49 -11.82
CA ALA A 200 8.82 -4.36 -10.72
C ALA A 200 9.93 -5.36 -10.34
N GLY A 201 10.55 -6.01 -11.33
CA GLY A 201 11.54 -7.05 -11.09
C GLY A 201 12.82 -6.54 -10.45
N ILE A 202 13.33 -5.41 -10.97
CA ILE A 202 14.50 -4.74 -10.39
C ILE A 202 14.22 -4.31 -8.95
N ALA A 203 13.07 -3.67 -8.68
CA ALA A 203 12.70 -3.27 -7.33
C ALA A 203 12.56 -4.47 -6.37
N CYS A 204 11.95 -5.58 -6.82
CA CYS A 204 11.87 -6.81 -6.04
C CYS A 204 13.26 -7.32 -5.65
N ILE A 205 14.16 -7.49 -6.61
CA ILE A 205 15.48 -8.07 -6.33
C ILE A 205 16.38 -7.12 -5.52
N GLU A 206 16.27 -5.80 -5.70
CA GLU A 206 16.97 -4.80 -4.89
C GLU A 206 16.52 -4.86 -3.42
N LEU A 207 15.20 -4.89 -3.19
CA LEU A 207 14.67 -5.01 -1.83
C LEU A 207 15.11 -6.31 -1.17
N LEU A 208 15.08 -7.44 -1.88
CA LEU A 208 15.54 -8.71 -1.32
C LEU A 208 17.05 -8.71 -1.02
N LYS A 209 17.88 -8.06 -1.85
CA LYS A 209 19.31 -7.86 -1.57
C LYS A 209 19.53 -7.00 -0.33
N SER A 210 18.76 -5.93 -0.15
CA SER A 210 18.81 -5.09 1.06
C SER A 210 18.42 -5.88 2.33
N MET A 211 17.58 -6.90 2.18
CA MET A 211 17.18 -7.82 3.26
C MET A 211 18.16 -8.96 3.52
N GLY A 212 19.25 -9.06 2.75
CA GLY A 212 20.33 -10.02 2.96
C GLY A 212 20.50 -11.09 1.89
N ALA A 213 19.73 -11.06 0.78
CA ALA A 213 19.99 -11.94 -0.35
C ALA A 213 21.38 -11.65 -0.95
N LYS A 214 22.23 -12.67 -1.08
CA LYS A 214 23.58 -12.50 -1.63
C LYS A 214 23.49 -12.16 -3.11
N HIS A 215 24.19 -11.10 -3.54
CA HIS A 215 24.21 -10.67 -4.95
C HIS A 215 24.56 -11.82 -5.91
N SER A 216 25.53 -12.67 -5.56
CA SER A 216 25.96 -13.83 -6.37
C SER A 216 24.90 -14.93 -6.51
N ASN A 217 23.90 -14.96 -5.63
CA ASN A 217 22.82 -15.95 -5.63
C ASN A 217 21.57 -15.44 -6.36
N CYS A 218 21.57 -14.19 -6.82
CA CYS A 218 20.47 -13.56 -7.54
C CYS A 218 20.77 -13.58 -9.04
N VAL A 219 20.16 -14.50 -9.78
CA VAL A 219 20.28 -14.58 -11.24
C VAL A 219 19.11 -13.81 -11.86
N VAL A 220 19.39 -12.79 -12.66
CA VAL A 220 18.36 -12.02 -13.37
C VAL A 220 18.35 -12.40 -14.83
N CYS A 221 17.17 -12.66 -15.38
CA CYS A 221 16.91 -12.97 -16.77
C CYS A 221 15.99 -11.91 -17.41
N ASP A 222 16.24 -11.61 -18.67
CA ASP A 222 15.34 -10.82 -19.52
C ASP A 222 15.08 -11.54 -20.85
N THR A 223 14.50 -10.83 -21.81
CA THR A 223 14.16 -11.39 -23.13
C THR A 223 15.35 -11.91 -23.94
N LYS A 224 16.60 -11.64 -23.53
CA LYS A 224 17.81 -12.17 -24.17
C LYS A 224 18.54 -13.21 -23.30
N GLY A 225 17.92 -13.65 -22.20
CA GLY A 225 18.50 -14.63 -21.28
C GLY A 225 19.13 -13.98 -20.04
N VAL A 226 20.12 -14.65 -19.46
CA VAL A 226 20.75 -14.26 -18.19
C VAL A 226 21.50 -12.93 -18.33
N ILE A 227 21.42 -12.07 -17.31
CA ILE A 227 22.21 -10.85 -17.16
C ILE A 227 23.51 -11.22 -16.45
N TYR A 228 24.61 -11.25 -17.22
CA TYR A 228 25.93 -11.65 -16.75
C TYR A 228 26.98 -10.57 -17.03
N GLN A 229 28.09 -10.60 -16.29
CA GLN A 229 29.21 -9.68 -16.52
C GLN A 229 29.85 -9.91 -17.91
N GLY A 230 29.93 -8.84 -18.70
CA GLY A 230 30.44 -8.89 -20.08
C GLY A 230 29.35 -9.05 -21.15
N ARG A 231 28.08 -9.22 -20.75
CA ARG A 231 26.95 -9.16 -21.68
C ARG A 231 26.85 -7.75 -22.30
N THR A 232 26.70 -7.66 -23.61
CA THR A 232 26.55 -6.39 -24.34
C THR A 232 25.12 -6.12 -24.81
N GLU A 233 24.37 -7.18 -25.16
CA GLU A 233 23.04 -7.05 -25.74
C GLU A 233 21.96 -6.72 -24.68
N GLY A 234 21.16 -5.68 -24.94
CA GLY A 234 19.99 -5.34 -24.13
C GLY A 234 20.30 -4.80 -22.73
N MET A 235 21.55 -4.42 -22.47
CA MET A 235 22.03 -3.88 -21.19
C MET A 235 21.76 -2.37 -21.07
N ASN A 236 21.44 -1.94 -19.85
CA ASN A 236 21.33 -0.53 -19.46
C ASN A 236 21.92 -0.36 -18.05
N GLN A 237 21.97 0.88 -17.55
CA GLN A 237 22.58 1.16 -16.24
C GLN A 237 21.91 0.40 -15.09
N TRP A 238 20.58 0.31 -15.07
CA TRP A 238 19.83 -0.38 -14.02
C TRP A 238 20.10 -1.89 -14.06
N LYS A 239 20.09 -2.51 -15.24
CA LYS A 239 20.42 -3.94 -15.41
C LYS A 239 21.87 -4.26 -15.04
N SER A 240 22.80 -3.35 -15.31
CA SER A 240 24.23 -3.57 -15.07
C SER A 240 24.54 -3.80 -13.59
N GLY A 241 23.79 -3.17 -12.68
CA GLY A 241 23.90 -3.38 -11.22
C GLY A 241 23.51 -4.79 -10.75
N HIS A 242 22.91 -5.62 -11.61
CA HIS A 242 22.49 -6.99 -11.31
C HIS A 242 23.25 -8.05 -12.11
N ALA A 243 24.25 -7.66 -12.90
CA ALA A 243 25.06 -8.59 -13.66
C ALA A 243 26.00 -9.38 -12.74
N ILE A 244 25.88 -10.71 -12.75
CA ILE A 244 26.71 -11.63 -11.96
C ILE A 244 27.78 -12.31 -12.82
N THR A 245 28.87 -12.76 -12.20
CA THR A 245 29.84 -13.65 -12.85
C THR A 245 29.26 -15.06 -12.91
N THR A 246 28.91 -15.55 -14.11
CA THR A 246 28.31 -16.88 -14.30
C THR A 246 28.46 -17.38 -15.73
N GLU A 247 28.45 -18.70 -15.93
CA GLU A 247 28.42 -19.33 -17.25
C GLU A 247 26.99 -19.58 -17.78
N LEU A 248 25.98 -19.35 -16.96
CA LEU A 248 24.57 -19.50 -17.35
C LEU A 248 24.21 -18.46 -18.42
N ARG A 249 23.39 -18.87 -19.41
CA ARG A 249 22.92 -18.03 -20.52
C ARG A 249 21.41 -18.07 -20.67
N THR A 250 20.75 -19.18 -20.35
CA THR A 250 19.29 -19.31 -20.51
C THR A 250 18.55 -19.31 -19.18
N LEU A 251 17.23 -19.09 -19.24
CA LEU A 251 16.36 -19.21 -18.08
C LEU A 251 16.35 -20.67 -17.56
N ASP A 252 16.27 -21.66 -18.46
CA ASP A 252 16.30 -23.08 -18.10
C ASP A 252 17.54 -23.44 -17.25
N GLU A 253 18.71 -22.97 -17.66
CA GLU A 253 19.96 -23.18 -16.93
C GLU A 253 19.94 -22.49 -15.56
N ALA A 254 19.38 -21.29 -15.48
CA ALA A 254 19.24 -20.55 -14.22
C ALA A 254 18.31 -21.26 -13.23
N MET A 255 17.27 -21.94 -13.71
CA MET A 255 16.26 -22.61 -12.89
C MET A 255 16.76 -23.87 -12.18
N VAL A 256 17.83 -24.50 -12.68
CA VAL A 256 18.41 -25.69 -12.03
C VAL A 256 18.84 -25.39 -10.60
N GLY A 257 18.22 -26.09 -9.63
CA GLY A 257 18.46 -25.91 -8.21
C GLY A 257 18.05 -24.54 -7.65
N ALA A 258 17.21 -23.78 -8.36
CA ALA A 258 16.68 -22.52 -7.84
C ALA A 258 15.73 -22.78 -6.67
N ASP A 259 15.83 -21.99 -5.60
CA ASP A 259 14.93 -22.04 -4.45
C ASP A 259 13.72 -21.14 -4.64
N VAL A 260 13.93 -20.02 -5.34
CA VAL A 260 12.93 -18.97 -5.51
C VAL A 260 12.91 -18.55 -6.97
N PHE A 261 11.71 -18.50 -7.55
CA PHE A 261 11.44 -17.89 -8.84
C PHE A 261 10.58 -16.65 -8.66
N LEU A 262 11.01 -15.53 -9.23
CA LEU A 262 10.26 -14.27 -9.30
C LEU A 262 9.94 -13.99 -10.77
N GLY A 263 8.69 -14.21 -11.17
CA GLY A 263 8.18 -13.92 -12.50
C GLY A 263 7.43 -12.60 -12.51
N VAL A 264 7.90 -11.64 -13.32
CA VAL A 264 7.21 -10.38 -13.65
C VAL A 264 7.35 -10.11 -15.15
N SER A 265 7.00 -11.12 -15.93
CA SER A 265 7.30 -11.20 -17.36
C SER A 265 6.04 -11.44 -18.19
N VAL A 266 5.94 -12.60 -18.84
CA VAL A 266 4.86 -12.94 -19.77
C VAL A 266 4.34 -14.34 -19.49
N LYS A 267 3.08 -14.56 -19.87
CA LYS A 267 2.42 -15.87 -19.82
C LYS A 267 3.29 -16.99 -20.39
N GLY A 268 3.36 -18.11 -19.67
CA GLY A 268 4.03 -19.33 -20.13
C GLY A 268 5.57 -19.24 -20.17
N ALA A 269 6.17 -18.21 -19.57
CA ALA A 269 7.62 -18.08 -19.51
C ALA A 269 8.30 -19.13 -18.61
N MET A 270 7.53 -19.79 -17.73
CA MET A 270 8.02 -20.86 -16.86
C MET A 270 7.38 -22.18 -17.27
N THR A 271 8.18 -23.18 -17.63
CA THR A 271 7.67 -24.50 -18.06
C THR A 271 7.61 -25.47 -16.87
N PRO A 272 6.74 -26.50 -16.93
CA PRO A 272 6.74 -27.56 -15.92
C PRO A 272 8.09 -28.27 -15.76
N GLU A 273 8.89 -28.37 -16.83
CA GLU A 273 10.25 -28.93 -16.79
C GLU A 273 11.21 -28.06 -15.95
N MET A 274 11.16 -26.73 -16.10
CA MET A 274 11.92 -25.82 -15.25
C MET A 274 11.56 -25.99 -13.77
N VAL A 275 10.27 -26.16 -13.47
CA VAL A 275 9.76 -26.37 -12.10
C VAL A 275 10.27 -27.68 -11.51
N ALA A 276 10.31 -28.76 -12.30
CA ALA A 276 10.89 -30.05 -11.90
C ALA A 276 12.34 -29.93 -11.43
N ASN A 277 13.12 -29.07 -12.11
CA ASN A 277 14.54 -28.88 -11.88
C ASN A 277 14.88 -27.94 -10.70
N MET A 278 13.88 -27.32 -10.06
CA MET A 278 14.08 -26.46 -8.89
C MET A 278 14.46 -27.24 -7.63
N ALA A 279 15.00 -26.55 -6.62
CA ALA A 279 15.32 -27.14 -5.32
C ALA A 279 14.06 -27.65 -4.56
N PRO A 280 14.21 -28.54 -3.55
CA PRO A 280 13.11 -28.93 -2.65
C PRO A 280 12.41 -27.73 -2.00
N ASN A 281 11.09 -27.78 -1.86
CA ASN A 281 10.24 -26.68 -1.38
C ASN A 281 10.50 -25.35 -2.10
N PRO A 282 10.28 -25.27 -3.42
CA PRO A 282 10.53 -24.08 -4.20
C PRO A 282 9.43 -23.06 -3.93
N VAL A 283 9.80 -21.78 -4.01
CA VAL A 283 8.86 -20.67 -3.91
C VAL A 283 8.73 -20.04 -5.30
N ILE A 284 7.52 -20.01 -5.83
CA ILE A 284 7.23 -19.55 -7.18
C ILE A 284 6.27 -18.36 -7.09
N PHE A 285 6.77 -17.16 -7.36
CA PHE A 285 5.96 -15.96 -7.53
C PHE A 285 5.74 -15.73 -9.02
N ALA A 286 4.62 -16.17 -9.58
CA ALA A 286 4.26 -15.99 -10.99
C ALA A 286 3.27 -14.81 -11.12
N MET A 287 3.80 -13.59 -11.23
CA MET A 287 3.04 -12.35 -11.04
C MET A 287 2.64 -11.67 -12.36
N ALA A 288 2.88 -12.29 -13.52
CA ALA A 288 2.34 -11.77 -14.78
C ALA A 288 0.79 -11.72 -14.75
N ASN A 289 0.24 -10.64 -15.32
CA ASN A 289 -1.21 -10.42 -15.42
C ASN A 289 -1.61 -10.24 -16.90
N PRO A 290 -2.82 -10.69 -17.30
CA PRO A 290 -3.80 -11.42 -16.50
C PRO A 290 -3.49 -12.92 -16.33
N ASP A 291 -2.59 -13.46 -17.15
CA ASP A 291 -2.19 -14.87 -17.13
C ASP A 291 -0.75 -15.00 -16.58
N PRO A 292 -0.53 -15.84 -15.55
CA PRO A 292 0.78 -15.98 -14.90
C PRO A 292 1.79 -16.73 -15.78
N GLU A 293 3.07 -16.68 -15.40
CA GLU A 293 4.14 -17.43 -16.04
C GLU A 293 3.90 -18.95 -16.03
N ILE A 294 3.27 -19.46 -14.98
CA ILE A 294 2.78 -20.82 -14.81
C ILE A 294 1.58 -20.80 -13.87
N THR A 295 0.57 -21.65 -14.07
CA THR A 295 -0.55 -21.73 -13.12
C THR A 295 -0.17 -22.51 -11.86
N PRO A 296 -0.83 -22.26 -10.71
CA PRO A 296 -0.65 -23.10 -9.53
C PRO A 296 -0.92 -24.58 -9.79
N GLU A 297 -1.93 -24.90 -10.61
CA GLU A 297 -2.22 -26.28 -10.99
C GLU A 297 -1.05 -26.95 -11.72
N GLU A 298 -0.51 -26.30 -12.77
CA GLU A 298 0.62 -26.82 -13.55
C GLU A 298 1.89 -26.97 -12.69
N ALA A 299 2.12 -26.02 -11.78
CA ALA A 299 3.27 -26.08 -10.87
C ALA A 299 3.13 -27.25 -9.87
N HIS A 300 1.94 -27.46 -9.30
CA HIS A 300 1.69 -28.53 -8.33
C HIS A 300 1.63 -29.93 -8.94
N GLU A 301 1.27 -30.05 -10.21
CA GLU A 301 1.34 -31.33 -10.94
C GLU A 301 2.77 -31.92 -10.95
N VAL A 302 3.78 -31.05 -11.05
CA VAL A 302 5.19 -31.48 -11.10
C VAL A 302 5.88 -31.36 -9.74
N ARG A 303 5.50 -30.35 -8.94
CA ARG A 303 6.08 -30.07 -7.63
C ARG A 303 4.98 -29.81 -6.60
N PRO A 304 4.41 -30.89 -6.01
CA PRO A 304 3.39 -30.77 -4.96
C PRO A 304 3.88 -30.01 -3.72
N ASP A 305 5.19 -29.92 -3.54
CA ASP A 305 5.87 -29.19 -2.47
C ASP A 305 6.17 -27.72 -2.81
N ALA A 306 5.68 -27.19 -3.93
CA ALA A 306 5.85 -25.78 -4.28
C ALA A 306 4.92 -24.86 -3.47
N ILE A 307 5.43 -23.71 -3.04
CA ILE A 307 4.62 -22.58 -2.58
C ILE A 307 4.45 -21.65 -3.77
N VAL A 308 3.22 -21.49 -4.25
CA VAL A 308 2.92 -20.68 -5.44
C VAL A 308 2.13 -19.44 -5.02
N ALA A 309 2.52 -18.30 -5.58
CA ALA A 309 1.87 -17.01 -5.41
C ALA A 309 1.70 -16.35 -6.78
N THR A 310 0.56 -15.70 -7.01
CA THR A 310 0.25 -15.06 -8.30
C THR A 310 -0.31 -13.66 -8.11
N GLY A 311 -0.46 -12.88 -9.19
CA GLY A 311 -1.17 -11.60 -9.15
C GLY A 311 -2.71 -11.72 -9.07
N ARG A 312 -3.25 -12.92 -9.29
CA ARG A 312 -4.69 -13.13 -9.45
C ARG A 312 -5.41 -13.36 -8.13
N SER A 313 -6.62 -12.85 -8.03
CA SER A 313 -7.45 -12.92 -6.81
C SER A 313 -8.18 -14.26 -6.63
N ASP A 314 -8.29 -15.06 -7.68
CA ASP A 314 -8.92 -16.38 -7.63
C ASP A 314 -7.96 -17.50 -7.16
N TYR A 315 -6.67 -17.19 -7.02
CA TYR A 315 -5.66 -18.11 -6.50
C TYR A 315 -5.25 -17.78 -5.06
N PRO A 316 -4.75 -18.78 -4.30
CA PRO A 316 -4.08 -18.54 -3.02
C PRO A 316 -2.88 -17.61 -3.17
N ASN A 317 -2.45 -17.01 -2.05
CA ASN A 317 -1.23 -16.18 -1.98
C ASN A 317 -1.17 -15.05 -3.02
N GLN A 318 -2.25 -14.29 -3.15
CA GLN A 318 -2.29 -13.17 -4.08
C GLN A 318 -1.25 -12.09 -3.73
N VAL A 319 -0.33 -11.82 -4.65
CA VAL A 319 0.56 -10.66 -4.62
C VAL A 319 -0.22 -9.47 -5.19
N ASN A 320 -0.78 -8.65 -4.29
CA ASN A 320 -1.58 -7.48 -4.69
C ASN A 320 -1.08 -6.21 -4.01
N ASN A 321 -0.73 -5.20 -4.81
CA ASN A 321 -0.17 -3.93 -4.33
C ASN A 321 -1.10 -3.18 -3.35
N VAL A 322 -2.41 -3.47 -3.36
CA VAL A 322 -3.37 -2.91 -2.38
C VAL A 322 -3.00 -3.23 -0.92
N LEU A 323 -2.23 -4.29 -0.69
CA LEU A 323 -1.70 -4.64 0.64
C LEU A 323 -0.54 -3.74 1.08
N GLY A 324 0.03 -2.95 0.17
CA GLY A 324 1.23 -2.14 0.37
C GLY A 324 0.90 -0.66 0.40
N PHE A 325 0.61 -0.07 -0.76
CA PHE A 325 0.59 1.39 -0.93
C PHE A 325 -0.31 2.15 0.04
N PRO A 326 -1.57 1.73 0.37
CA PRO A 326 -2.42 2.53 1.24
C PRO A 326 -1.80 2.68 2.62
N TYR A 327 -1.22 1.59 3.13
CA TYR A 327 -0.70 1.51 4.49
C TYR A 327 0.71 2.08 4.63
N LEU A 328 1.55 1.95 3.58
CA LEU A 328 2.83 2.64 3.49
C LEU A 328 2.64 4.15 3.55
N PHE A 329 1.74 4.70 2.71
CA PHE A 329 1.43 6.12 2.74
C PHE A 329 0.78 6.55 4.05
N ARG A 330 -0.14 5.77 4.63
CA ARG A 330 -0.72 6.11 5.94
C ARG A 330 0.37 6.33 6.99
N GLY A 331 1.31 5.37 7.11
CA GLY A 331 2.42 5.47 8.06
C GLY A 331 3.34 6.65 7.76
N ALA A 332 3.66 6.87 6.47
CA ALA A 332 4.50 7.99 6.04
C ALA A 332 3.85 9.36 6.28
N LEU A 333 2.55 9.49 5.98
CA LEU A 333 1.78 10.72 6.15
C LEU A 333 1.60 11.07 7.63
N ASP A 334 1.34 10.10 8.50
CA ASP A 334 1.13 10.35 9.94
C ASP A 334 2.36 10.90 10.65
N ILE A 335 3.56 10.60 10.14
CA ILE A 335 4.82 11.12 10.66
C ILE A 335 5.34 12.33 9.87
N HIS A 336 4.56 12.82 8.90
CA HIS A 336 4.95 13.83 7.92
C HIS A 336 6.32 13.51 7.31
N ALA A 337 6.51 12.29 6.80
CA ALA A 337 7.80 11.84 6.29
C ALA A 337 8.30 12.72 5.13
N ARG A 338 9.62 12.88 5.00
CA ARG A 338 10.27 13.49 3.83
C ARG A 338 10.39 12.50 2.67
N ALA A 339 10.51 11.20 2.97
CA ALA A 339 10.69 10.13 2.00
C ALA A 339 10.10 8.80 2.50
N ILE A 340 9.85 7.87 1.58
CA ILE A 340 9.65 6.44 1.89
C ILE A 340 10.96 5.73 1.51
N ASN A 341 11.78 5.40 2.51
CA ASN A 341 13.06 4.71 2.33
C ASN A 341 12.92 3.18 2.40
N ASP A 342 14.03 2.46 2.21
CA ASP A 342 14.03 1.00 2.17
C ASP A 342 13.71 0.39 3.54
N GLU A 343 14.14 1.00 4.65
CA GLU A 343 13.78 0.55 6.00
C GLU A 343 12.27 0.57 6.23
N MET A 344 11.57 1.58 5.73
CA MET A 344 10.11 1.66 5.76
C MET A 344 9.45 0.57 4.91
N LYS A 345 9.99 0.28 3.72
CA LYS A 345 9.51 -0.82 2.85
C LYS A 345 9.72 -2.19 3.51
N ILE A 346 10.90 -2.42 4.08
CA ILE A 346 11.24 -3.66 4.82
C ILE A 346 10.35 -3.81 6.05
N ALA A 347 10.09 -2.72 6.80
CA ALA A 347 9.18 -2.73 7.94
C ALA A 347 7.74 -3.10 7.52
N CYS A 348 7.28 -2.56 6.38
CA CYS A 348 6.00 -2.95 5.79
C CYS A 348 5.95 -4.45 5.44
N ALA A 349 6.96 -4.95 4.71
CA ALA A 349 7.04 -6.37 4.33
C ALA A 349 7.06 -7.30 5.55
N ARG A 350 7.83 -6.96 6.59
CA ARG A 350 7.87 -7.71 7.86
C ARG A 350 6.55 -7.67 8.60
N ALA A 351 5.87 -6.53 8.64
CA ALA A 351 4.58 -6.40 9.31
C ALA A 351 3.48 -7.20 8.59
N LEU A 352 3.46 -7.21 7.26
CA LEU A 352 2.57 -8.05 6.46
C LEU A 352 2.84 -9.54 6.70
N ALA A 353 4.12 -9.94 6.68
CA ALA A 353 4.52 -11.31 6.94
C ALA A 353 4.11 -11.77 8.34
N ALA A 354 4.32 -10.93 9.36
CA ALA A 354 3.89 -11.21 10.73
C ALA A 354 2.37 -11.32 10.86
N LEU A 355 1.61 -10.44 10.19
CA LEU A 355 0.16 -10.46 10.23
C LEU A 355 -0.44 -11.76 9.68
N ALA A 356 0.11 -12.28 8.56
CA ALA A 356 -0.35 -13.54 7.98
C ALA A 356 -0.12 -14.76 8.89
N ARG A 357 0.80 -14.66 9.86
CA ARG A 357 1.07 -15.74 10.85
C ARG A 357 0.11 -15.73 12.03
N GLU A 358 -0.63 -14.64 12.21
CA GLU A 358 -1.61 -14.54 13.28
C GLU A 358 -2.91 -15.23 12.92
N GLU A 359 -3.69 -15.58 13.95
CA GLU A 359 -5.03 -16.14 13.76
C GLU A 359 -5.89 -15.18 12.94
N VAL A 360 -6.47 -15.68 11.85
CA VAL A 360 -7.30 -14.88 10.95
C VAL A 360 -8.67 -14.64 11.60
N PRO A 361 -9.14 -13.39 11.70
CA PRO A 361 -10.45 -13.08 12.27
C PRO A 361 -11.60 -13.74 11.51
N ASP A 362 -12.67 -14.11 12.22
CA ASP A 362 -13.86 -14.74 11.63
C ASP A 362 -14.51 -13.89 10.52
N GLU A 363 -14.43 -12.57 10.61
CA GLU A 363 -14.93 -11.64 9.57
C GLU A 363 -14.26 -11.88 8.21
N VAL A 364 -12.96 -12.17 8.21
CA VAL A 364 -12.21 -12.48 6.98
C VAL A 364 -12.63 -13.85 6.44
N ALA A 365 -12.82 -14.84 7.32
CA ALA A 365 -13.30 -16.16 6.92
C ALA A 365 -14.71 -16.10 6.29
N LEU A 366 -15.56 -15.19 6.77
CA LEU A 366 -16.90 -14.96 6.20
C LEU A 366 -16.84 -14.32 4.81
N ALA A 367 -15.92 -13.37 4.58
CA ALA A 367 -15.74 -12.72 3.28
C ALA A 367 -15.19 -13.68 2.21
N TYR A 368 -14.32 -14.61 2.59
CA TYR A 368 -13.66 -15.56 1.67
C TYR A 368 -14.31 -16.96 1.65
N GLY A 369 -15.31 -17.20 2.51
CA GLY A 369 -16.06 -18.47 2.58
C GLY A 369 -15.24 -19.67 3.07
N THR A 370 -13.99 -19.47 3.51
CA THR A 370 -13.09 -20.52 3.99
C THR A 370 -12.27 -20.02 5.18
N LYS A 371 -11.91 -20.93 6.10
CA LYS A 371 -11.01 -20.58 7.21
C LYS A 371 -9.58 -20.52 6.68
N LEU A 372 -9.03 -19.32 6.59
CA LEU A 372 -7.66 -19.10 6.21
C LEU A 372 -6.76 -19.33 7.43
N SER A 373 -5.66 -20.05 7.24
CA SER A 373 -4.67 -20.30 8.29
C SER A 373 -3.28 -20.32 7.70
N PHE A 374 -2.32 -19.74 8.40
CA PHE A 374 -0.92 -19.68 7.97
C PHE A 374 -0.41 -21.05 7.48
N GLY A 375 0.12 -21.07 6.26
CA GLY A 375 0.52 -22.31 5.60
C GLY A 375 0.92 -22.06 4.14
N ARG A 376 1.11 -23.15 3.38
CA ARG A 376 1.55 -23.09 1.97
C ARG A 376 0.61 -22.28 1.08
N ASP A 377 -0.69 -22.34 1.37
CA ASP A 377 -1.75 -21.63 0.64
C ASP A 377 -2.15 -20.30 1.30
N TYR A 378 -1.43 -19.87 2.35
CA TYR A 378 -1.66 -18.61 3.04
C TYR A 378 -0.38 -18.05 3.66
N ILE A 379 0.47 -17.45 2.81
CA ILE A 379 1.71 -16.76 3.20
C ILE A 379 1.58 -15.22 3.17
N ILE A 380 0.50 -14.68 2.61
CA ILE A 380 0.24 -13.25 2.44
C ILE A 380 -1.18 -12.98 2.97
N PRO A 381 -1.41 -11.92 3.77
CA PRO A 381 -2.76 -11.61 4.26
C PRO A 381 -3.66 -11.15 3.11
N THR A 382 -4.98 -11.19 3.29
CA THR A 382 -5.92 -10.76 2.24
C THR A 382 -6.21 -9.25 2.30
N PRO A 383 -6.53 -8.59 1.18
CA PRO A 383 -6.81 -7.15 1.12
C PRO A 383 -7.87 -6.62 2.09
N PHE A 384 -8.86 -7.46 2.43
CA PHE A 384 -9.96 -7.10 3.32
C PHE A 384 -9.72 -7.45 4.79
N ASP A 385 -8.50 -7.85 5.16
CA ASP A 385 -8.15 -8.05 6.55
C ASP A 385 -8.17 -6.70 7.32
N PRO A 386 -9.12 -6.49 8.25
CA PRO A 386 -9.28 -5.20 8.94
C PRO A 386 -8.08 -4.84 9.82
N ARG A 387 -7.18 -5.79 10.07
CA ARG A 387 -5.98 -5.59 10.87
C ARG A 387 -4.89 -4.81 10.13
N LEU A 388 -4.91 -4.79 8.80
CA LEU A 388 -3.90 -4.12 7.99
C LEU A 388 -3.72 -2.65 8.39
N ILE A 389 -4.84 -1.92 8.57
CA ILE A 389 -4.81 -0.48 8.87
C ILE A 389 -4.14 -0.12 10.20
N TYR A 390 -4.14 -1.02 11.18
CA TYR A 390 -3.54 -0.73 12.49
C TYR A 390 -2.29 -1.56 12.78
N ARG A 391 -1.84 -2.41 11.85
CA ARG A 391 -0.62 -3.20 12.01
C ARG A 391 0.52 -2.73 11.12
N ILE A 392 0.20 -2.35 9.88
CA ILE A 392 1.20 -1.95 8.90
C ILE A 392 1.66 -0.50 9.11
N PRO A 393 0.78 0.51 9.22
CA PRO A 393 1.21 1.90 9.38
C PRO A 393 2.08 2.16 10.63
N PRO A 394 1.80 1.57 11.81
CA PRO A 394 2.69 1.72 12.97
C PRO A 394 4.12 1.20 12.75
N ALA A 395 4.29 0.10 12.01
CA ALA A 395 5.61 -0.42 11.68
C ALA A 395 6.37 0.51 10.73
N VAL A 396 5.67 1.02 9.71
CA VAL A 396 6.21 1.97 8.74
C VAL A 396 6.56 3.31 9.40
N ALA A 397 5.67 3.85 10.22
CA ALA A 397 5.87 5.08 10.97
C ALA A 397 7.08 4.97 11.89
N ARG A 398 7.23 3.84 12.61
CA ARG A 398 8.40 3.58 13.46
C ARG A 398 9.69 3.59 12.67
N ALA A 399 9.77 2.85 11.57
CA ALA A 399 10.96 2.85 10.72
C ALA A 399 11.30 4.24 10.16
N GLY A 400 10.29 5.02 9.77
CA GLY A 400 10.47 6.40 9.31
C GLY A 400 10.96 7.36 10.41
N MET A 401 10.53 7.15 11.65
CA MET A 401 11.07 7.89 12.81
C MET A 401 12.50 7.47 13.12
N ASP A 402 12.79 6.17 13.15
CA ASP A 402 14.11 5.63 13.49
C ASP A 402 15.20 6.05 12.48
N THR A 403 14.83 6.20 11.21
CA THR A 403 15.72 6.68 10.13
C THR A 403 15.81 8.21 10.05
N GLY A 404 15.02 8.94 10.82
CA GLY A 404 15.06 10.41 10.87
C GLY A 404 14.35 11.11 9.70
N VAL A 405 13.58 10.40 8.88
CA VAL A 405 12.81 11.02 7.78
C VAL A 405 11.52 11.70 8.26
N SER A 406 11.11 11.47 9.52
CA SER A 406 9.94 12.08 10.14
C SER A 406 10.12 13.57 10.45
N ARG A 407 9.12 14.40 10.09
CA ARG A 407 8.99 15.78 10.62
C ARG A 407 8.16 15.85 11.89
N ARG A 408 7.23 14.90 12.09
CA ARG A 408 6.31 14.85 13.22
C ARG A 408 6.31 13.46 13.87
N PRO A 409 7.27 13.15 14.75
CA PRO A 409 7.33 11.86 15.42
C PRO A 409 6.10 11.59 16.30
N ILE A 410 5.64 10.35 16.32
CA ILE A 410 4.54 9.87 17.15
C ILE A 410 5.10 9.42 18.50
N VAL A 411 4.71 10.13 19.57
CA VAL A 411 5.16 9.85 20.95
C VAL A 411 4.42 8.65 21.55
N ASP A 412 3.09 8.60 21.40
CA ASP A 412 2.25 7.52 21.90
C ASP A 412 1.84 6.57 20.78
N MET A 413 2.67 5.56 20.54
CA MET A 413 2.43 4.55 19.52
C MET A 413 1.21 3.66 19.83
N VAL A 414 0.86 3.48 21.11
CA VAL A 414 -0.30 2.68 21.51
C VAL A 414 -1.59 3.45 21.22
N GLY A 415 -1.63 4.73 21.59
CA GLY A 415 -2.72 5.64 21.23
C GLY A 415 -2.87 5.80 19.71
N TYR A 416 -1.76 5.84 18.97
CA TYR A 416 -1.78 5.87 17.51
C TYR A 416 -2.43 4.61 16.92
N GLU A 417 -2.03 3.42 17.35
CA GLU A 417 -2.64 2.16 16.90
C GLU A 417 -4.15 2.13 17.19
N LEU A 418 -4.56 2.55 18.39
CA LEU A 418 -5.97 2.64 18.76
C LEU A 418 -6.73 3.63 17.87
N SER A 419 -6.13 4.77 17.53
CA SER A 419 -6.75 5.74 16.63
C SER A 419 -7.00 5.16 15.24
N LEU A 420 -6.07 4.37 14.71
CA LEU A 420 -6.21 3.67 13.42
C LEU A 420 -7.33 2.63 13.45
N LYS A 421 -7.44 1.84 14.54
CA LYS A 421 -8.56 0.90 14.74
C LYS A 421 -9.92 1.60 14.63
N THR A 422 -10.06 2.78 15.25
CA THR A 422 -11.32 3.54 15.21
C THR A 422 -11.59 4.25 13.89
N ARG A 423 -10.57 4.43 13.04
CA ARG A 423 -10.68 5.21 11.80
C ARG A 423 -11.55 4.54 10.75
N MET A 424 -11.49 3.21 10.70
CA MET A 424 -12.26 2.37 9.78
C MET A 424 -13.57 1.86 10.36
N ASP A 425 -13.87 2.18 11.63
CA ASP A 425 -15.12 1.82 12.27
C ASP A 425 -16.27 2.68 11.68
N PRO A 426 -17.21 2.10 10.93
CA PRO A 426 -18.35 2.85 10.38
C PRO A 426 -19.21 3.48 11.48
N THR A 427 -19.17 2.94 12.70
CA THR A 427 -19.81 3.50 13.89
C THR A 427 -19.08 4.72 14.44
N ALA A 428 -17.78 4.92 14.17
CA ALA A 428 -17.03 6.08 14.65
C ALA A 428 -17.51 7.40 14.03
N GLY A 429 -18.01 7.36 12.79
CA GLY A 429 -18.68 8.52 12.18
C GLY A 429 -20.00 8.84 12.88
N ILE A 430 -20.81 7.81 13.16
CA ILE A 430 -22.08 7.91 13.87
C ILE A 430 -21.86 8.41 15.31
N LEU A 431 -20.88 7.85 16.04
CA LEU A 431 -20.51 8.25 17.39
C LEU A 431 -19.94 9.67 17.43
N ARG A 432 -19.12 10.08 16.45
CA ARG A 432 -18.68 11.48 16.33
C ARG A 432 -19.86 12.42 16.13
N GLY A 433 -20.82 12.06 15.27
CA GLY A 433 -22.05 12.82 15.07
C GLY A 433 -22.92 12.90 16.34
N ILE A 434 -23.08 11.79 17.05
CA ILE A 434 -23.79 11.74 18.34
C ILE A 434 -23.09 12.63 19.38
N ASN A 435 -21.76 12.51 19.51
CA ASN A 435 -20.97 13.29 20.45
C ASN A 435 -21.00 14.80 20.13
N ALA A 436 -20.95 15.18 18.85
CA ALA A 436 -21.09 16.57 18.43
C ALA A 436 -22.47 17.13 18.77
N ARG A 437 -23.54 16.37 18.55
CA ARG A 437 -24.90 16.75 18.98
C ARG A 437 -25.00 16.85 20.50
N ALA A 438 -24.43 15.91 21.25
CA ALA A 438 -24.43 15.94 22.71
C ALA A 438 -23.70 17.18 23.25
N ARG A 439 -22.51 17.50 22.73
CA ARG A 439 -21.77 18.73 23.08
C ARG A 439 -22.54 20.01 22.72
N SER A 440 -23.26 20.03 21.61
CA SER A 440 -24.08 21.19 21.24
C SER A 440 -25.31 21.33 22.15
N ALA A 441 -25.96 20.22 22.48
CA ALA A 441 -27.17 20.21 23.30
C ALA A 441 -26.92 20.58 24.77
N GLN A 442 -25.70 20.37 25.30
CA GLN A 442 -25.32 20.66 26.69
C GLN A 442 -26.35 20.11 27.70
N ALA A 443 -26.82 18.89 27.49
CA ALA A 443 -27.92 18.33 28.25
C ALA A 443 -27.52 18.07 29.71
N ARG A 444 -28.50 18.18 30.60
CA ARG A 444 -28.37 17.74 31.99
C ARG A 444 -28.76 16.26 32.06
N MET A 445 -27.83 15.41 32.49
CA MET A 445 -28.01 13.95 32.54
C MET A 445 -28.03 13.45 33.99
N ILE A 446 -29.01 12.63 34.33
CA ILE A 446 -29.16 12.04 35.67
C ILE A 446 -28.63 10.61 35.66
N PHE A 447 -27.68 10.32 36.56
CA PHE A 447 -27.10 9.00 36.80
C PHE A 447 -27.65 8.48 38.13
N SER A 448 -28.63 7.58 38.05
CA SER A 448 -29.48 7.19 39.20
C SER A 448 -28.90 6.16 40.17
N GLU A 449 -27.72 5.60 39.84
CA GLU A 449 -27.09 4.52 40.60
C GLU A 449 -25.74 4.96 41.15
N GLY A 450 -25.75 5.97 42.02
CA GLY A 450 -24.52 6.55 42.60
C GLY A 450 -23.69 5.58 43.45
N HIS A 451 -24.22 4.40 43.80
CA HIS A 451 -23.47 3.34 44.49
C HIS A 451 -22.65 2.43 43.55
N ASP A 452 -22.89 2.48 42.23
CA ASP A 452 -22.13 1.72 41.25
C ASP A 452 -20.96 2.56 40.71
N GLU A 453 -19.74 2.11 40.96
CA GLU A 453 -18.52 2.79 40.52
C GLU A 453 -18.47 3.01 38.99
N ARG A 454 -19.09 2.12 38.21
CA ARG A 454 -19.16 2.26 36.75
C ARG A 454 -20.04 3.44 36.35
N VAL A 455 -21.13 3.66 37.08
CA VAL A 455 -22.07 4.77 36.87
C VAL A 455 -21.44 6.09 37.29
N LEU A 456 -20.69 6.10 38.40
CA LEU A 456 -19.88 7.26 38.81
C LEU A 456 -18.83 7.62 37.75
N ARG A 457 -18.08 6.64 37.25
CA ARG A 457 -17.09 6.85 36.16
C ARG A 457 -17.77 7.40 34.90
N ALA A 458 -18.94 6.88 34.53
CA ALA A 458 -19.70 7.36 33.39
C ALA A 458 -20.18 8.82 33.57
N ALA A 459 -20.64 9.19 34.77
CA ALA A 459 -21.03 10.57 35.10
C ALA A 459 -19.83 11.54 34.98
N VAL A 460 -18.69 11.16 35.55
CA VAL A 460 -17.44 11.94 35.44
C VAL A 460 -16.99 12.06 33.98
N MET A 461 -17.05 10.98 33.21
CA MET A 461 -16.69 11.00 31.79
C MET A 461 -17.64 11.88 30.97
N TYR A 462 -18.95 11.84 31.24
CA TYR A 462 -19.93 12.69 30.57
C TYR A 462 -19.60 14.18 30.71
N GLN A 463 -19.22 14.60 31.91
CA GLN A 463 -18.83 15.98 32.17
C GLN A 463 -17.44 16.31 31.61
N ARG A 464 -16.44 15.44 31.78
CA ARG A 464 -15.07 15.64 31.24
C ARG A 464 -15.03 15.70 29.72
N GLN A 465 -15.91 14.98 29.04
CA GLN A 465 -15.99 14.97 27.58
C GLN A 465 -16.76 16.17 27.00
N GLY A 466 -17.28 17.05 27.86
CA GLY A 466 -17.96 18.29 27.50
C GLY A 466 -19.40 18.11 27.03
N PHE A 467 -20.07 17.01 27.40
CA PHE A 467 -21.45 16.72 26.95
C PHE A 467 -22.53 17.48 27.72
N GLY A 468 -22.21 18.02 28.90
CA GLY A 468 -23.12 18.82 29.71
C GLY A 468 -22.93 18.56 31.21
N GLN A 469 -23.99 18.79 31.98
CA GLN A 469 -23.97 18.64 33.44
C GLN A 469 -24.44 17.24 33.86
N SER A 470 -23.59 16.49 34.56
CA SER A 470 -23.98 15.22 35.19
C SER A 470 -24.52 15.46 36.60
N ILE A 471 -25.65 14.84 36.95
CA ILE A 471 -26.20 14.77 38.31
C ILE A 471 -26.20 13.30 38.74
N VAL A 472 -25.50 12.98 39.83
CA VAL A 472 -25.50 11.65 40.41
C VAL A 472 -26.52 11.60 41.54
N VAL A 473 -27.32 10.53 41.56
CA VAL A 473 -28.27 10.25 42.66
C VAL A 473 -27.80 9.00 43.38
N GLY A 474 -27.54 9.13 44.67
CA GLY A 474 -27.10 8.04 45.53
C GLY A 474 -27.18 8.47 46.99
N ARG A 475 -26.72 7.61 47.90
CA ARG A 475 -26.61 7.95 49.33
C ARG A 475 -25.37 8.83 49.53
N GLU A 476 -25.38 9.65 50.58
CA GLU A 476 -24.27 10.56 50.89
C GLU A 476 -22.93 9.82 51.09
N SER A 477 -22.95 8.54 51.48
CA SER A 477 -21.76 7.70 51.59
C SER A 477 -21.17 7.25 50.24
N ASP A 478 -21.94 7.34 49.16
CA ASP A 478 -21.66 6.67 47.90
C ASP A 478 -21.31 7.65 46.75
N VAL A 479 -21.64 8.95 46.89
CA VAL A 479 -21.60 9.96 45.81
C VAL A 479 -20.52 11.02 46.01
#